data_AF-A0A965CXP1-F1
#
_entry.id   AF-A0A965CXP1-F1
#
_cell.length_a   1.000
_cell.length_b   1.000
_cell.length_c   1.000
_cell.angle_alpha   90.00
_cell.angle_beta   90.00
_cell.angle_gamma   90.00
#
_symmetry.space_group_name_H-M   'P 1'
#
loop_
_entity.id
_entity.type
_entity.pdbx_description
1 polymer ?
#
loop_
_entity_poly.entity_id
_entity_poly.type
_entity_poly.pdbx_seq_one_letter_code
_entity_poly.pdbx_strand_id
1 'polypeptide(L)'
;QGLGACLLEQLRYDAEGQLLTGSLADYLLPNSQDYTRIRAIALEDWPSPINPLGAKGAGEGGIIPVGGVIANALASALASLDVQPRELPLTPARVWQLVRSVAQKSAAA
;
A
#
# COMPACT_ATOMS: atom_id res chain seq x y z
N GLN A 1 0.56 9.84 1.43
CA GLN A 1 1.26 9.22 0.29
C GLN A 1 1.24 7.70 0.40
N GLY A 2 1.87 7.07 1.40
CA GLY A 2 1.95 5.61 1.48
C GLY A 2 0.59 4.88 1.44
N LEU A 3 -0.43 5.36 2.18
CA LEU A 3 -1.77 4.76 2.13
C LEU A 3 -2.45 4.95 0.77
N GLY A 4 -2.33 6.14 0.18
CA GLY A 4 -2.91 6.43 -1.14
C GLY A 4 -2.32 5.53 -2.22
N ALA A 5 -0.99 5.48 -2.35
CA ALA A 5 -0.29 4.56 -3.26
C ALA A 5 -0.62 3.07 -3.02
N CYS A 6 -0.93 2.71 -1.77
CA CYS A 6 -1.22 1.32 -1.41
C CYS A 6 -2.67 0.91 -1.68
N LEU A 7 -3.64 1.81 -1.52
CA LEU A 7 -5.07 1.47 -1.49
C LEU A 7 -5.88 2.08 -2.63
N LEU A 8 -5.44 3.20 -3.19
CA LEU A 8 -6.28 4.08 -4.00
C LEU A 8 -5.63 4.46 -5.34
N GLU A 9 -4.42 5.01 -5.29
CA GLU A 9 -3.77 5.68 -6.40
C GLU A 9 -3.27 4.67 -7.44
N GLN A 10 -3.63 4.89 -8.71
CA GLN A 10 -3.13 4.11 -9.84
C GLN A 10 -3.12 4.97 -11.10
N LEU A 11 -2.03 4.91 -11.86
CA LEU A 11 -2.00 5.40 -13.22
C LEU A 11 -2.47 4.28 -14.16
N ARG A 12 -3.62 4.46 -14.80
CA ARG A 12 -4.18 3.47 -15.73
C ARG A 12 -4.12 3.99 -17.15
N TYR A 13 -3.62 3.17 -18.05
CA TYR A 13 -3.57 3.44 -19.48
C TYR A 13 -4.41 2.42 -20.24
N ASP A 14 -5.06 2.83 -21.33
CA ASP A 14 -5.67 1.90 -22.29
C ASP A 14 -4.66 1.34 -23.29
N ALA A 15 -5.12 0.56 -24.27
CA ALA A 15 -4.26 -0.09 -25.26
C ALA A 15 -3.62 0.90 -26.23
N GLU A 16 -4.21 2.07 -26.38
CA GLU A 16 -3.77 3.18 -27.23
C GLU A 16 -2.84 4.16 -26.47
N GLY A 17 -2.59 3.90 -25.19
CA GLY A 17 -1.71 4.69 -24.33
C GLY A 17 -2.35 5.96 -23.76
N GLN A 18 -3.68 6.09 -23.79
CA GLN A 18 -4.37 7.20 -23.14
C GLN A 18 -4.42 7.01 -21.63
N LEU A 19 -4.10 8.07 -20.89
CA LEU A 19 -4.21 8.08 -19.43
C LEU A 19 -5.68 8.17 -19.01
N LEU A 20 -6.21 7.08 -18.46
CA LEU A 20 -7.59 6.96 -18.01
C LEU A 20 -7.84 7.61 -16.64
N THR A 21 -6.79 7.88 -15.88
CA THR A 21 -6.84 8.45 -14.53
C THR A 21 -6.21 9.85 -14.49
N GLY A 22 -6.58 10.69 -15.46
CA GLY A 22 -6.02 12.05 -15.62
C GLY A 22 -6.68 13.14 -14.77
N SER A 23 -7.73 12.80 -14.01
CA SER A 23 -8.49 13.72 -13.18
C SER A 23 -8.55 13.22 -11.73
N LEU A 24 -8.85 14.09 -10.77
CA LEU A 24 -9.08 13.69 -9.37
C LEU A 24 -10.38 12.91 -9.15
N ALA A 25 -11.26 12.82 -10.16
CA ALA A 25 -12.42 11.93 -10.11
C ALA A 25 -12.01 10.45 -10.30
N ASP A 26 -10.91 10.22 -11.03
CA ASP A 26 -10.45 8.88 -11.41
C ASP A 26 -9.16 8.48 -10.68
N TYR A 27 -8.28 9.46 -10.40
CA TYR A 27 -7.08 9.31 -9.56
C TYR A 27 -7.43 9.65 -8.11
N LEU A 28 -7.77 8.61 -7.35
CA LEU A 28 -8.28 8.76 -6.00
C LEU A 28 -7.16 9.15 -5.03
N LEU A 29 -7.15 10.42 -4.61
CA LEU A 29 -6.33 10.88 -3.50
C LEU A 29 -7.03 10.58 -2.17
N PRO A 30 -6.29 10.10 -1.15
CA PRO A 30 -6.86 9.87 0.16
C PRO A 30 -7.32 11.19 0.81
N ASN A 31 -8.51 11.20 1.38
CA ASN A 31 -9.08 12.28 2.17
C ASN A 31 -8.99 11.98 3.67
N SER A 32 -9.50 12.89 4.52
CA SER A 32 -9.39 12.76 5.98
C SER A 32 -10.06 11.52 6.56
N GLN A 33 -11.06 10.95 5.89
CA GLN A 33 -11.76 9.73 6.32
C GLN A 33 -10.99 8.45 5.97
N ASP A 34 -10.04 8.50 5.04
CA ASP A 34 -9.22 7.34 4.65
C ASP A 34 -8.09 7.06 5.64
N TYR A 35 -7.79 8.00 6.53
CA TYR A 35 -6.75 7.87 7.54
C TYR A 35 -7.31 7.44 8.89
N THR A 36 -6.67 6.45 9.50
CA THR A 36 -6.87 6.14 10.91
C THR A 36 -5.94 7.00 11.77
N ARG A 37 -6.08 6.91 13.10
CA ARG A 37 -5.16 7.60 14.01
C ARG A 37 -3.75 6.99 13.89
N ILE A 38 -2.84 7.71 13.24
CA ILE A 38 -1.44 7.32 13.13
C ILE A 38 -0.72 7.65 14.45
N ARG A 39 -0.07 6.65 15.04
CA ARG A 39 0.85 6.82 16.16
C ARG A 39 2.28 6.75 15.65
N ALA A 40 3.04 7.82 15.84
CA ALA A 40 4.47 7.86 15.55
C ALA A 40 5.28 7.71 16.85
N ILE A 41 6.36 6.94 16.77
CA ILE A 41 7.34 6.78 17.85
C ILE A 41 8.71 7.06 17.22
N ALA A 42 9.47 7.95 17.83
CA ALA A 42 10.86 8.21 17.46
C ALA A 42 11.79 7.46 18.41
N LEU A 43 12.81 6.81 17.87
CA LEU A 43 13.88 6.18 18.62
C LEU A 43 15.18 6.90 18.27
N GLU A 44 15.93 7.33 19.30
CA GLU A 44 17.10 8.22 19.14
C GLU A 44 18.40 7.58 19.60
N ASP A 45 18.39 6.27 19.91
CA ASP A 45 19.51 5.54 20.52
C ASP A 45 20.76 5.45 19.64
N TRP A 46 20.66 5.81 18.36
CA TRP A 46 21.71 5.65 17.36
C TRP A 46 21.88 6.92 16.51
N PRO A 47 22.60 7.95 17.01
CA PRO A 47 22.93 9.11 16.19
C PRO A 47 23.84 8.75 15.02
N SER A 48 23.81 9.55 13.96
CA SER A 48 24.67 9.39 12.79
C SER A 48 26.11 9.83 13.08
N PRO A 49 27.15 9.01 12.81
CA PRO A 49 28.53 9.38 13.07
C PRO A 49 29.12 10.32 12.01
N ILE A 50 28.42 10.56 10.89
CA ILE A 50 28.95 11.25 9.70
C ILE A 50 28.51 12.71 9.58
N ASN A 51 27.77 13.24 10.54
CA ASN A 51 27.46 14.66 10.59
C ASN A 51 27.44 15.17 12.04
N PRO A 52 27.81 16.44 12.29
CA PRO A 52 27.97 16.99 13.64
C PRO A 52 26.66 17.09 14.43
N LEU A 53 25.50 16.94 13.77
CA LEU A 53 24.19 16.97 14.40
C LEU A 53 23.71 15.57 14.83
N GLY A 54 24.39 14.50 14.41
CA GLY A 54 23.89 13.14 14.61
C GLY A 54 22.61 12.81 13.82
N ALA A 55 22.19 13.67 12.90
CA ALA A 55 20.91 13.58 12.22
C ALA A 55 20.89 12.48 11.14
N LYS A 56 19.70 11.90 10.91
CA LYS A 56 19.43 10.94 9.82
C LYS A 56 18.22 11.42 9.02
N GLY A 57 18.21 11.13 7.72
CA GLY A 57 17.05 11.41 6.87
C GLY A 57 15.85 10.54 7.28
N ALA A 58 14.67 11.15 7.40
CA ALA A 58 13.44 10.46 7.79
C ALA A 58 12.22 10.81 6.91
N GLY A 59 12.41 11.63 5.86
CA GLY A 59 11.30 12.18 5.06
C GLY A 59 10.46 11.13 4.33
N GLU A 60 11.05 10.00 3.96
CA GLU A 60 10.39 8.95 3.18
C GLU A 60 9.84 7.79 4.04
N GLY A 61 9.99 7.86 5.36
CA GLY A 61 9.52 6.81 6.27
C GLY A 61 8.01 6.58 6.20
N GLY A 62 7.24 7.57 5.77
CA GLY A 62 5.78 7.48 5.58
C GLY A 62 5.33 6.92 4.22
N ILE A 63 6.25 6.65 3.29
CA ILE A 63 5.93 6.06 1.98
C ILE A 63 6.59 4.69 1.78
N ILE A 64 7.88 4.56 2.07
CA ILE A 64 8.66 3.35 1.77
C ILE A 64 8.05 2.07 2.36
N PRO A 65 7.76 1.97 3.67
CA PRO A 65 7.34 0.70 4.27
C PRO A 65 5.85 0.41 4.08
N VAL A 66 5.03 1.42 3.74
CA VAL A 66 3.57 1.32 3.90
C VAL A 66 2.96 0.24 3.00
N GLY A 67 3.41 0.13 1.75
CA GLY A 67 2.93 -0.90 0.83
C GLY A 67 3.13 -2.32 1.36
N GLY A 68 4.33 -2.61 1.88
CA GLY A 68 4.65 -3.91 2.47
C GLY A 68 3.89 -4.18 3.77
N VAL A 69 3.79 -3.19 4.65
CA VAL A 69 3.06 -3.32 5.92
C VAL A 69 1.59 -3.65 5.68
N ILE A 70 0.92 -2.94 4.77
CA ILE A 70 -0.50 -3.16 4.49
C ILE A 70 -0.73 -4.47 3.74
N ALA A 71 0.13 -4.83 2.77
CA ALA A 71 0.03 -6.12 2.08
C ALA A 71 0.19 -7.31 3.06
N ASN A 72 1.14 -7.24 3.98
CA ASN A 72 1.33 -8.25 5.02
C ASN A 72 0.16 -8.28 6.01
N ALA A 73 -0.38 -7.13 6.38
CA ALA A 73 -1.57 -7.05 7.24
C ALA A 73 -2.79 -7.70 6.56
N LEU A 74 -2.99 -7.47 5.26
CA LEU A 74 -4.06 -8.11 4.49
C LEU A 74 -3.86 -9.62 4.39
N ALA A 75 -2.65 -10.08 4.07
CA ALA A 75 -2.31 -11.50 4.04
C ALA A 75 -2.58 -12.17 5.40
N SER A 76 -2.18 -11.51 6.50
CA SER A 76 -2.44 -12.00 7.85
C SER A 76 -3.93 -12.03 8.19
N ALA A 77 -4.71 -11.04 7.78
CA ALA A 77 -6.16 -10.99 8.02
C ALA A 77 -6.92 -12.09 7.26
N LEU A 78 -6.36 -12.53 6.12
CA LEU A 78 -6.94 -13.54 5.23
C LEU A 78 -6.15 -14.86 5.24
N ALA A 79 -5.40 -15.13 6.31
CA ALA A 79 -4.48 -16.26 6.37
C ALA A 79 -5.18 -17.62 6.18
N SER A 80 -6.42 -17.78 6.65
CA SER A 80 -7.23 -18.99 6.46
C SER A 80 -7.60 -19.27 5.00
N LEU A 81 -7.48 -18.25 4.14
CA LEU A 81 -7.76 -18.33 2.71
C LEU A 81 -6.49 -18.36 1.86
N ASP A 82 -5.30 -18.44 2.48
CA ASP A 82 -3.98 -18.41 1.82
C ASP A 82 -3.84 -17.30 0.74
N VAL A 83 -4.34 -16.10 1.05
CA VAL A 83 -4.23 -14.94 0.17
C VAL A 83 -2.82 -14.37 0.23
N GLN A 84 -2.22 -14.14 -0.94
CA GLN A 84 -0.87 -13.60 -1.10
C GLN A 84 -0.92 -12.30 -1.95
N PRO A 85 -1.11 -11.12 -1.34
CA PRO A 85 -1.14 -9.85 -2.06
C PRO A 85 0.26 -9.49 -2.56
N ARG A 86 0.44 -9.42 -3.88
CA ARG A 86 1.73 -9.13 -4.52
C ARG A 86 1.71 -7.93 -5.46
N GLU A 87 0.58 -7.25 -5.55
CA GLU A 87 0.38 -6.12 -6.45
C GLU A 87 -0.41 -5.03 -5.73
N LEU A 88 0.02 -3.78 -5.94
CA LEU A 88 -0.67 -2.58 -5.49
C LEU A 88 -1.32 -1.85 -6.68
N PRO A 89 -2.34 -1.01 -6.44
CA PRO A 89 -3.03 -0.83 -5.16
C PRO A 89 -3.94 -2.01 -4.81
N LEU A 90 -4.19 -2.21 -3.50
CA LEU A 90 -5.10 -3.21 -2.94
C LEU A 90 -6.53 -2.69 -2.93
N THR A 91 -7.07 -2.37 -4.11
CA THR A 91 -8.46 -1.93 -4.23
C THR A 91 -9.43 -3.04 -3.79
N PRO A 92 -10.66 -2.69 -3.35
CA PRO A 92 -11.66 -3.69 -2.97
C PRO A 92 -11.90 -4.74 -4.07
N ALA A 93 -11.95 -4.31 -5.34
CA ALA A 93 -12.11 -5.21 -6.48
C ALA A 93 -10.93 -6.19 -6.63
N ARG A 94 -9.69 -5.72 -6.45
CA ARG A 94 -8.51 -6.58 -6.52
C ARG A 94 -8.43 -7.55 -5.35
N VAL A 95 -8.74 -7.11 -4.14
CA VAL A 95 -8.82 -7.99 -2.96
C VAL A 95 -9.88 -9.07 -3.15
N TRP A 96 -11.05 -8.69 -3.68
CA TRP A 96 -12.11 -9.65 -4.02
C TRP A 96 -11.66 -10.69 -5.05
N GLN A 97 -11.00 -10.25 -6.12
CA GLN A 97 -10.45 -11.14 -7.15
C GLN A 97 -9.39 -12.09 -6.58
N LEU A 98 -8.50 -11.60 -5.70
CA LEU A 98 -7.50 -12.42 -5.03
C LEU A 98 -8.16 -13.57 -4.25
N VAL A 99 -9.15 -13.26 -3.41
CA VAL A 99 -9.89 -14.27 -2.64
C VAL A 99 -10.57 -15.30 -3.55
N ARG A 100 -11.25 -14.84 -4.61
CA ARG A 100 -11.90 -15.74 -5.57
C ARG A 100 -10.91 -16.65 -6.30
N SER A 101 -9.75 -16.13 -6.66
CA SER A 101 -8.73 -16.91 -7.37
C SER A 101 -8.19 -18.06 -6.53
N VAL A 102 -8.06 -17.89 -5.21
CA VAL A 102 -7.64 -18.96 -4.31
C VAL A 102 -8.74 -20.02 -4.19
N ALA A 103 -9.99 -19.60 -3.96
CA ALA A 103 -11.11 -20.53 -3.87
C ALA A 103 -11.27 -21.41 -5.12
N GLN A 104 -11.05 -20.84 -6.31
CA GLN A 104 -11.07 -21.59 -7.57
C GLN A 104 -9.93 -22.61 -7.67
N LYS A 105 -8.72 -22.25 -7.24
CA LYS A 105 -7.57 -23.17 -7.21
C LYS A 105 -7.82 -24.33 -6.25
N SER A 106 -8.39 -24.06 -5.07
CA SER A 106 -8.75 -25.10 -4.10
C SER A 106 -9.85 -26.04 -4.59
N ALA A 107 -10.80 -25.56 -5.39
CA ALA A 107 -11.86 -26.40 -5.96
C ALA A 107 -11.42 -27.24 -7.17
N ALA A 108 -10.32 -26.85 -7.83
CA ALA A 108 -9.75 -27.55 -8.98
C ALA A 108 -8.67 -28.58 -8.58
N ALA A 109 -8.24 -28.58 -7.32
CA ALA A 109 -7.27 -29.52 -6.73
C ALA A 109 -8.00 -30.69 -6.04
#